data_AF-A0A0A9DTW9-F1
#
_entry.id   AF-A0A0A9DTW9-F1
#
_cell.length_a   1.000
_cell.length_b   1.000
_cell.length_c   1.000
_cell.angle_alpha   90.00
_cell.angle_beta   90.00
_cell.angle_gamma   90.00
#
_symmetry.space_group_name_H-M   'P 1'
#
loop_
_entity.id
_entity.type
_entity.pdbx_description
1 polymer ?
#
loop_
_entity_poly.entity_id
_entity_poly.type
_entity_poly.pdbx_seq_one_letter_code
_entity_poly.pdbx_strand_id
1 'polypeptide(L)'
;MRVEKNGILTSKSVNHIFLGDQPLFIDSVLLEQGSNCSIAERMQEYNVIAMVVLLGSKLKHIQEQMQDEVRKLMSLQLRPPTSAGSRYTMRLQPPQHPQRPPLVVSCSPFGRMGTGMVARVAAVNTRSVYSFLRHHLAALEPFLGASPYSAS
;
A
#
# COMPACT_ATOMS: atom_id res chain seq x y z
N MET A 1 12.05 -12.73 13.34
CA MET A 1 12.51 -13.94 12.63
C MET A 1 13.97 -13.73 12.28
N ARG A 2 14.87 -14.57 12.80
CA ARG A 2 16.33 -14.45 12.64
C ARG A 2 16.76 -15.13 11.35
N VAL A 3 17.69 -14.51 10.62
CA VAL A 3 18.48 -15.16 9.58
C VAL A 3 19.91 -14.65 9.72
N GLU A 4 20.85 -15.55 10.01
CA GLU A 4 22.26 -15.37 9.70
C GLU A 4 22.82 -16.69 9.17
N LYS A 5 23.33 -16.64 7.93
CA LYS A 5 24.66 -17.11 7.56
C LYS A 5 24.89 -16.75 6.09
N ASN A 6 25.99 -16.03 5.83
CA ASN A 6 26.56 -15.70 4.52
C ASN A 6 25.89 -14.56 3.73
N GLY A 7 26.09 -13.31 4.17
CA GLY A 7 26.30 -12.13 3.30
C GLY A 7 25.21 -11.67 2.32
N ILE A 8 24.15 -12.43 2.10
CA ILE A 8 23.08 -12.08 1.16
C ILE A 8 21.76 -12.06 1.94
N LEU A 9 21.19 -10.87 2.08
CA LEU A 9 19.87 -10.70 2.67
C LEU A 9 18.82 -11.03 1.59
N THR A 10 18.28 -12.26 1.63
CA THR A 10 17.16 -12.69 0.78
C THR A 10 15.94 -13.04 1.62
N SER A 11 14.80 -12.46 1.28
CA SER A 11 13.49 -12.80 1.85
C SER A 11 12.48 -13.01 0.72
N LYS A 12 11.75 -14.13 0.76
CA LYS A 12 10.69 -14.45 -0.18
C LYS A 12 9.41 -14.74 0.58
N SER A 13 8.32 -14.11 0.18
CA SER A 13 6.97 -14.38 0.68
C SER A 13 6.07 -14.68 -0.49
N VAL A 14 5.28 -15.75 -0.38
CA VAL A 14 4.32 -16.15 -1.41
C VAL A 14 2.97 -16.37 -0.76
N ASN A 15 1.95 -15.70 -1.29
CA ASN A 15 0.56 -15.81 -0.84
C ASN A 15 -0.27 -16.47 -1.93
N HIS A 16 -0.90 -17.60 -1.61
CA HIS A 16 -1.83 -18.29 -2.49
C HIS A 16 -3.22 -18.33 -1.85
N ILE A 17 -4.22 -17.81 -2.53
CA ILE A 17 -5.62 -17.84 -2.10
C ILE A 17 -6.42 -18.57 -3.18
N PHE A 18 -7.13 -19.62 -2.77
CA PHE A 18 -7.95 -20.46 -3.62
C PHE A 18 -9.43 -20.37 -3.21
N LEU A 19 -10.32 -20.54 -4.19
CA LEU A 19 -11.74 -20.77 -3.96
C LEU A 19 -12.08 -22.17 -4.47
N GLY A 20 -12.19 -23.14 -3.56
CA GLY A 20 -12.13 -24.55 -3.94
C GLY A 20 -10.77 -24.87 -4.57
N ASP A 21 -10.77 -25.53 -5.73
CA ASP A 21 -9.55 -25.83 -6.49
C ASP A 21 -9.13 -24.73 -7.46
N GLN A 22 -9.88 -23.62 -7.53
CA GLN A 22 -9.59 -22.53 -8.47
C GLN A 22 -8.69 -21.47 -7.81
N PRO A 23 -7.53 -21.13 -8.42
CA PRO A 23 -6.68 -20.05 -7.91
C PRO A 23 -7.39 -18.71 -8.08
N LEU A 24 -7.51 -17.97 -6.99
CA LEU A 24 -8.21 -16.69 -6.96
C LEU A 24 -7.25 -15.51 -6.87
N PHE A 25 -6.17 -15.66 -6.10
CA PHE A 25 -5.14 -14.64 -5.94
C PHE A 25 -3.79 -15.30 -5.64
N ILE A 26 -2.76 -14.88 -6.37
CA ILE A 26 -1.38 -15.33 -6.20
C ILE A 26 -0.51 -14.07 -6.16
N ASP A 27 0.30 -13.95 -5.11
CA ASP A 27 1.26 -12.87 -4.95
C ASP A 27 2.59 -13.42 -4.45
N SER A 28 3.69 -12.92 -5.01
CA SER A 28 5.04 -13.31 -4.61
C SER A 28 5.89 -12.06 -4.47
N VAL A 29 6.42 -11.84 -3.28
CA VAL A 29 7.36 -10.76 -2.97
C VAL A 29 8.73 -11.37 -2.74
N LEU A 30 9.72 -10.86 -3.48
CA LEU A 30 11.13 -11.21 -3.32
C LEU A 30 11.92 -9.94 -2.99
N LEU A 31 12.56 -9.94 -1.83
CA LEU A 31 13.52 -8.93 -1.40
C LEU A 31 14.89 -9.58 -1.40
N GLU A 32 15.72 -9.25 -2.38
CA GLU A 32 17.07 -9.79 -2.51
C GLU A 32 18.09 -8.66 -2.57
N GLN A 33 19.06 -8.63 -1.67
CA GLN A 33 20.16 -7.67 -1.78
C GLN A 33 20.94 -7.96 -3.07
N GLY A 34 20.80 -7.08 -4.07
CA GLY A 34 21.52 -7.19 -5.33
C GLY A 34 22.91 -6.56 -5.26
N SER A 35 23.79 -6.93 -6.18
CA SER A 35 25.13 -6.33 -6.28
C SER A 35 25.11 -4.87 -6.73
N ASN A 36 24.10 -4.48 -7.52
CA ASN A 36 24.05 -3.17 -8.20
C ASN A 36 22.99 -2.22 -7.63
N CYS A 37 22.10 -2.71 -6.78
CA CYS A 37 21.02 -1.91 -6.20
C CYS A 37 20.56 -2.54 -4.88
N SER A 38 20.57 -1.73 -3.83
CA SER A 38 20.08 -2.09 -2.51
C SER A 38 18.56 -2.23 -2.47
N ILE A 39 18.07 -2.94 -1.46
CA ILE A 39 16.62 -3.06 -1.22
C ILE A 39 15.99 -1.67 -1.02
N ALA A 40 16.65 -0.78 -0.29
CA ALA A 40 16.15 0.57 -0.04
C ALA A 40 15.98 1.39 -1.32
N GLU A 41 16.93 1.32 -2.25
CA GLU A 41 16.85 2.01 -3.55
C GLU A 41 15.70 1.46 -4.40
N ARG A 42 15.54 0.13 -4.48
CA ARG A 42 14.41 -0.48 -5.22
C ARG A 42 13.06 -0.14 -4.61
N MET A 43 12.99 0.00 -3.29
CA MET A 43 11.79 0.41 -2.57
C MET A 43 11.59 1.93 -2.55
N GLN A 44 12.45 2.72 -3.20
CA GLN A 44 12.41 4.19 -3.17
C GLN A 44 12.37 4.74 -1.73
N GLU A 45 13.12 4.10 -0.84
CA GLU A 45 13.20 4.34 0.61
C GLU A 45 11.84 4.31 1.34
N TYR A 46 10.83 3.66 0.77
CA TYR A 46 9.70 3.15 1.53
C TYR A 46 10.14 1.91 2.30
N ASN A 47 10.12 2.00 3.63
CA ASN A 47 10.67 0.96 4.50
C ASN A 47 9.65 -0.13 4.87
N VAL A 48 8.37 0.09 4.56
CA VAL A 48 7.29 -0.81 4.95
C VAL A 48 6.40 -1.07 3.75
N ILE A 49 6.14 -2.36 3.48
CA ILE A 49 5.10 -2.80 2.55
C ILE A 49 4.03 -3.54 3.34
N ALA A 50 2.77 -3.20 3.09
CA ALA A 50 1.63 -3.96 3.57
C ALA A 50 0.72 -4.35 2.41
N MET A 51 0.16 -5.55 2.51
CA MET A 51 -0.85 -6.04 1.59
C MET A 51 -2.11 -6.37 2.38
N VAL A 52 -3.25 -5.87 1.90
CA VAL A 52 -4.57 -6.17 2.44
C VAL A 52 -5.38 -6.83 1.36
N VAL A 53 -5.88 -8.03 1.63
CA VAL A 53 -6.78 -8.75 0.72
C VAL A 53 -8.16 -8.82 1.38
N LEU A 54 -9.16 -8.20 0.75
CA LEU A 54 -10.56 -8.31 1.15
C LEU A 54 -11.29 -9.18 0.13
N LEU A 55 -11.99 -10.20 0.60
CA LEU A 55 -12.70 -11.14 -0.25
C LEU A 55 -14.10 -11.44 0.30
N GLY A 56 -15.10 -11.36 -0.56
CA GLY A 56 -16.46 -11.76 -0.23
C GLY A 56 -17.50 -10.68 -0.50
N SER A 57 -18.70 -11.09 -0.90
CA SER A 57 -19.80 -10.21 -1.28
C SER A 57 -20.28 -9.29 -0.15
N LYS A 58 -20.24 -9.78 1.10
CA LYS A 58 -20.59 -8.98 2.29
C LYS A 58 -19.64 -7.81 2.54
N LEU A 59 -18.45 -7.82 1.93
CA LEU A 59 -17.43 -6.78 2.09
C LEU A 59 -17.43 -5.76 0.94
N LYS A 60 -18.33 -5.91 -0.05
CA LYS A 60 -18.32 -5.09 -1.28
C LYS A 60 -18.35 -3.58 -0.99
N HIS A 61 -19.20 -3.14 -0.07
CA HIS A 61 -19.27 -1.74 0.31
C HIS A 61 -17.95 -1.21 0.89
N ILE A 62 -17.28 -2.00 1.73
CA ILE A 62 -15.98 -1.65 2.33
C ILE A 62 -14.90 -1.58 1.24
N GLN A 63 -14.91 -2.52 0.29
CA GLN A 63 -13.98 -2.52 -0.85
C GLN A 63 -14.18 -1.28 -1.74
N GLU A 64 -15.42 -0.90 -2.02
CA GLU A 64 -15.76 0.29 -2.82
C GLU A 64 -15.34 1.57 -2.10
N GLN A 65 -15.67 1.69 -0.81
CA GLN A 65 -15.28 2.85 0.00
C GLN A 65 -13.75 3.01 0.09
N MET A 66 -13.02 1.93 0.37
CA MET A 66 -11.55 1.97 0.43
C MET A 66 -10.96 2.38 -0.92
N GLN A 67 -11.47 1.86 -2.04
CA GLN A 67 -11.02 2.23 -3.38
C GLN A 67 -11.26 3.72 -3.69
N ASP A 68 -12.42 4.25 -3.34
CA ASP A 68 -12.75 5.65 -3.59
C ASP A 68 -11.92 6.61 -2.73
N GLU A 69 -11.75 6.29 -1.45
CA GLU A 69 -10.91 7.08 -0.55
C GLU A 69 -9.44 7.06 -0.98
N VAL A 70 -8.90 5.89 -1.35
CA VAL A 70 -7.53 5.76 -1.87
C VAL A 70 -7.37 6.49 -3.20
N ARG A 71 -8.34 6.40 -4.11
CA ARG A 71 -8.33 7.15 -5.37
C ARG A 71 -8.25 8.64 -5.11
N LYS A 72 -9.07 9.16 -4.19
CA LYS A 72 -9.05 10.57 -3.79
C LYS A 72 -7.71 10.97 -3.17
N LEU A 73 -7.20 10.16 -2.24
CA LEU A 73 -5.94 10.39 -1.55
C LEU A 73 -4.76 10.45 -2.54
N MET A 74 -4.65 9.45 -3.42
CA MET A 74 -3.56 9.38 -4.40
C MET A 74 -3.69 10.45 -5.49
N SER A 75 -4.90 10.86 -5.86
CA SER A 75 -5.10 11.98 -6.80
C SER A 75 -4.56 13.32 -6.27
N LEU A 76 -4.57 13.51 -4.95
CA LEU A 76 -3.99 14.69 -4.32
C LEU A 76 -2.46 14.61 -4.25
N GLN A 77 -1.91 13.43 -3.96
CA GLN A 77 -0.47 13.23 -3.74
C GLN A 77 0.34 13.08 -5.03
N LEU A 78 -0.26 12.52 -6.09
CA LEU A 78 0.40 12.27 -7.38
C LEU A 78 0.10 13.34 -8.42
N ARG A 79 -0.53 14.46 -8.02
CA ARG A 79 -0.84 15.55 -8.95
C ARG A 79 0.48 16.13 -9.47
N PRO A 80 0.70 16.21 -10.79
CA PRO A 80 1.86 16.89 -11.33
C PRO A 80 1.93 18.30 -10.75
N PRO A 81 3.13 18.83 -10.41
CA PRO A 81 3.25 20.24 -10.11
C PRO A 81 2.65 20.99 -11.29
N THR A 82 1.56 21.70 -11.05
CA THR A 82 0.88 22.44 -12.11
C THR A 82 1.91 23.36 -12.74
N SER A 83 2.20 23.16 -14.02
CA SER A 83 2.92 24.12 -14.85
C SER A 83 2.08 25.38 -14.95
N ALA A 84 2.05 26.18 -13.89
CA ALA A 84 1.56 27.53 -13.91
C ALA A 84 2.59 28.36 -14.68
N GLY A 85 2.51 28.29 -16.01
CA GLY A 85 3.11 29.30 -16.87
C GLY A 85 2.43 30.63 -16.59
N SER A 86 3.03 31.47 -15.74
CA SER A 86 2.76 32.90 -15.72
C SER A 86 3.93 33.67 -15.13
N ARG A 87 4.75 34.18 -16.06
CA ARG A 87 5.35 35.53 -16.10
C ARG A 87 5.37 36.31 -14.77
N TYR A 88 6.60 36.60 -14.32
CA TYR A 88 7.00 37.67 -13.39
C TYR A 88 6.30 37.68 -12.03
N THR A 89 6.79 36.89 -11.09
CA THR A 89 6.76 37.30 -9.66
C THR A 89 7.98 36.72 -8.96
N MET A 90 8.91 37.59 -8.56
CA MET A 90 9.91 37.29 -7.54
C MET A 90 9.15 36.84 -6.28
N ARG A 91 9.15 35.53 -5.98
CA ARG A 91 8.90 35.05 -4.63
C ARG A 91 10.14 34.32 -4.14
N LEU A 92 10.73 34.91 -3.10
CA LEU A 92 11.67 34.30 -2.17
C LEU A 92 10.99 33.12 -1.47
N GLN A 93 10.87 31.97 -2.12
CA GLN A 93 10.64 30.69 -1.45
C GLN A 93 11.52 29.65 -2.16
N PRO A 94 12.34 28.87 -1.42
CA PRO A 94 13.04 27.75 -2.01
C PRO A 94 12.00 26.83 -2.66
N PRO A 95 12.30 26.19 -3.81
CA PRO A 95 11.39 25.25 -4.42
C PRO A 95 11.02 24.23 -3.34
N GLN A 96 9.73 24.14 -3.00
CA GLN A 96 9.22 23.08 -2.16
C GLN A 96 9.53 21.79 -2.93
N HIS A 97 10.64 21.15 -2.59
CA HIS A 97 10.98 19.85 -3.13
C HIS A 97 9.74 18.98 -2.94
N PRO A 98 9.22 18.30 -3.99
CA PRO A 98 8.04 17.45 -3.85
C PRO A 98 8.34 16.47 -2.73
N GLN A 99 7.78 16.70 -1.54
CA GLN A 99 8.04 15.83 -0.41
C GLN A 99 7.37 14.51 -0.77
N ARG A 100 8.19 13.46 -0.83
CA ARG A 100 7.73 12.10 -1.06
C ARG A 100 6.53 11.82 -0.14
N PRO A 101 5.41 11.29 -0.66
CA PRO A 101 4.26 11.00 0.17
C PRO A 101 4.64 10.03 1.30
N PRO A 102 4.16 10.24 2.53
CA PRO A 102 4.47 9.37 3.67
C PRO A 102 4.00 7.93 3.44
N LEU A 103 3.00 7.76 2.58
CA LEU A 103 2.51 6.47 2.10
C LEU A 103 2.07 6.59 0.63
N VAL A 104 2.24 5.52 -0.13
CA VAL A 104 1.65 5.31 -1.45
C VAL A 104 0.79 4.07 -1.38
N VAL A 105 -0.44 4.17 -1.88
CA VAL A 105 -1.41 3.08 -1.80
C VAL A 105 -2.03 2.85 -3.15
N SER A 106 -2.16 1.58 -3.54
CA SER A 106 -3.04 1.18 -4.63
C SER A 106 -4.12 0.25 -4.08
N CYS A 107 -5.33 0.37 -4.62
CA CYS A 107 -6.44 -0.55 -4.36
C CYS A 107 -6.94 -1.05 -5.72
N SER A 108 -6.97 -2.37 -5.90
CA SER A 108 -7.32 -3.00 -7.18
C SER A 108 -8.27 -4.17 -6.97
N PRO A 109 -9.39 -4.24 -7.71
CA PRO A 109 -10.28 -5.39 -7.66
C PRO A 109 -9.62 -6.61 -8.34
N PHE A 110 -9.95 -7.80 -7.86
CA PHE A 110 -9.57 -9.08 -8.48
C PHE A 110 -10.73 -10.09 -8.43
N GLY A 111 -10.58 -11.17 -9.18
CA GLY A 111 -11.62 -12.20 -9.33
C GLY A 111 -12.73 -11.78 -10.31
N ARG A 112 -13.59 -12.74 -10.68
CA ARG A 112 -14.72 -12.47 -11.59
C ARG A 112 -15.62 -11.39 -10.98
N MET A 113 -15.95 -10.38 -11.78
CA MET A 113 -16.78 -9.23 -11.39
C MET A 113 -16.32 -8.47 -10.13
N GLY A 114 -15.02 -8.52 -9.78
CA GLY A 114 -14.49 -7.81 -8.60
C GLY A 114 -14.95 -8.43 -7.28
N THR A 115 -14.94 -9.76 -7.19
CA THR A 115 -15.33 -10.49 -5.96
C THR A 115 -14.41 -10.18 -4.77
N GLY A 116 -13.17 -9.78 -5.04
CA GLY A 116 -12.23 -9.32 -4.03
C GLY A 116 -11.50 -8.05 -4.44
N MET A 117 -10.76 -7.48 -3.49
CA MET A 117 -9.90 -6.32 -3.70
C MET A 117 -8.59 -6.52 -2.94
N VAL A 118 -7.48 -6.17 -3.59
CA VAL A 118 -6.15 -6.09 -2.97
C VAL A 118 -5.76 -4.63 -2.82
N ALA A 119 -5.36 -4.23 -1.62
CA ALA A 119 -4.68 -2.97 -1.38
C ALA A 119 -3.18 -3.24 -1.14
N ARG A 120 -2.32 -2.50 -1.83
CA ARG A 120 -0.87 -2.50 -1.59
C ARG A 120 -0.47 -1.14 -1.05
N VAL A 121 0.22 -1.14 0.09
CA VAL A 121 0.64 0.06 0.79
C VAL A 121 2.16 0.04 0.88
N ALA A 122 2.81 1.10 0.42
CA ALA A 122 4.21 1.39 0.70
C ALA A 122 4.28 2.61 1.62
N ALA A 123 5.06 2.56 2.70
CA ALA A 123 5.16 3.66 3.65
C ALA A 123 6.58 3.84 4.19
N VAL A 124 6.92 5.09 4.55
CA VAL A 124 8.25 5.43 5.07
C VAL A 124 8.43 4.90 6.51
N ASN A 125 7.33 4.62 7.21
CA ASN A 125 7.32 4.05 8.56
C ASN A 125 6.07 3.18 8.81
N THR A 126 6.12 2.36 9.87
CA THR A 126 5.04 1.45 10.25
C THR A 126 3.81 2.18 10.79
N ARG A 127 4.00 3.33 11.44
CA ARG A 127 2.90 4.14 12.00
C ARG A 127 1.91 4.59 10.93
N SER A 128 2.41 5.04 9.77
CA SER A 128 1.59 5.42 8.62
C SER A 128 0.75 4.25 8.11
N VAL A 129 1.33 3.03 8.08
CA VAL A 129 0.59 1.81 7.73
C VAL A 129 -0.49 1.49 8.75
N TYR A 130 -0.17 1.46 10.04
CA TYR A 130 -1.17 1.20 11.08
C TYR A 130 -2.28 2.25 11.11
N SER A 131 -1.98 3.52 10.81
CA SER A 131 -3.00 4.54 10.67
C SER A 131 -3.94 4.25 9.49
N PHE A 132 -3.38 3.87 8.33
CA PHE A 132 -4.16 3.48 7.16
C PHE A 132 -5.04 2.25 7.43
N LEU A 133 -4.47 1.20 8.03
CA LEU A 133 -5.17 -0.05 8.34
C LEU A 133 -6.31 0.19 9.34
N ARG A 134 -6.06 0.93 10.43
CA ARG A 134 -7.09 1.25 11.43
C ARG A 134 -8.26 1.99 10.81
N HIS A 135 -7.99 3.01 10.00
CA HIS A 135 -9.04 3.81 9.37
C HIS A 135 -9.90 2.97 8.42
N HIS A 136 -9.29 2.28 7.45
CA HIS A 136 -10.08 1.58 6.43
C HIS A 136 -10.63 0.22 6.85
N LEU A 137 -10.07 -0.41 7.88
CA LEU A 137 -10.54 -1.72 8.36
C LEU A 137 -11.49 -1.63 9.55
N ALA A 138 -11.69 -0.45 10.14
CA ALA A 138 -12.67 -0.26 11.23
C ALA A 138 -14.08 -0.73 10.85
N ALA A 139 -14.48 -0.56 9.58
CA ALA A 139 -15.77 -1.02 9.07
C ALA A 139 -15.96 -2.55 9.11
N LEU A 140 -14.91 -3.33 9.40
CA LEU A 140 -14.99 -4.77 9.60
C LEU A 140 -15.47 -5.16 11.01
N GLU A 141 -15.52 -4.23 11.96
CA GLU A 141 -15.94 -4.50 13.34
C GLU A 141 -17.27 -5.28 13.44
N PRO A 142 -18.35 -4.93 12.71
CA PRO A 142 -19.61 -5.69 12.79
C PRO A 142 -19.50 -7.14 12.31
N PHE A 143 -18.49 -7.48 11.51
CA PHE A 143 -18.25 -8.83 10.98
C PHE A 143 -17.31 -9.65 11.86
N LEU A 144 -16.42 -8.98 12.60
CA LEU A 144 -15.35 -9.60 13.38
C LEU A 144 -15.63 -9.57 14.90
N GLY A 145 -16.59 -8.77 15.35
CA GLY A 145 -16.89 -8.54 16.77
C GLY A 145 -15.91 -7.59 17.49
N ALA A 146 -14.87 -7.12 16.79
CA ALA A 146 -13.93 -6.12 17.28
C ALA A 146 -13.30 -5.37 16.09
N SER A 147 -12.94 -4.11 16.29
CA SER A 147 -12.29 -3.31 15.25
C SER A 147 -10.84 -3.78 15.02
N PRO A 148 -10.45 -4.12 13.78
CA PRO A 148 -9.07 -4.50 13.46
C PRO A 148 -8.07 -3.42 13.83
N TYR A 149 -6.93 -3.82 14.40
CA TYR A 149 -5.87 -2.90 14.80
C TYR A 149 -6.31 -1.84 15.83
N SER A 150 -7.42 -2.08 16.56
CA SER A 150 -8.02 -1.13 17.51
C SER A 150 -7.13 -0.75 18.68
N ALA A 151 -6.29 -1.66 19.20
CA ALA A 151 -5.24 -1.30 20.16
C ALA A 151 -4.17 -2.38 20.36
N SER A 152 -2.94 -1.95 20.53
CA SER A 152 -2.27 -1.87 21.84
C SER A 152 -1.46 -0.58 21.89
#